data_AF-U6L6T0-F1
#
_entry.id   AF-U6L6T0-F1
#
_cell.length_a   1.000
_cell.length_b   1.000
_cell.length_c   1.000
_cell.angle_alpha   90.00
_cell.angle_beta   90.00
_cell.angle_gamma   90.00
#
_symmetry.space_group_name_H-M   'P 1'
#
loop_
_entity.id
_entity.type
_entity.pdbx_description
1 polymer ?
#
loop_
_entity_poly.entity_id
_entity_poly.type
_entity_poly.pdbx_seq_one_letter_code
_entity_poly.pdbx_strand_id
1 'polypeptide(L)'
;MTRTKFRICLCTVRRISAADGVSMLSRQLADGDHVIALLNWRSEPFSIKASHTEIMNWCNLQKPVPFKISQAWETQQRRLAKDDKQTLTYTLQQLGAVLLQVELTDDL
;
A
#
# COMPACT_ATOMS: atom_id res chain seq x y z
N MET A 1 29.50 -6.31 31.80
CA MET A 1 28.62 -5.23 31.28
C MET A 1 28.09 -5.65 29.91
N THR A 2 26.91 -6.26 29.87
CA THR A 2 26.24 -6.71 28.65
C THR A 2 25.48 -5.52 28.04
N ARG A 3 25.93 -5.04 26.87
CA ARG A 3 25.22 -4.02 26.10
C ARG A 3 24.01 -4.66 25.42
N THR A 4 22.83 -4.45 25.98
CA THR A 4 21.55 -4.73 25.34
C THR A 4 21.47 -3.89 24.06
N LYS A 5 21.59 -4.53 22.89
CA LYS A 5 21.31 -3.90 21.59
C LYS A 5 19.80 -3.67 21.52
N PHE A 6 19.36 -2.45 21.82
CA PHE A 6 18.04 -1.99 21.43
C PHE A 6 18.01 -1.92 19.90
N ARG A 7 17.35 -2.88 19.25
CA ARG A 7 16.92 -2.70 17.86
C ARG A 7 15.80 -1.67 17.88
N ILE A 8 16.14 -0.41 17.65
CA ILE A 8 15.16 0.59 17.26
C ILE A 8 14.62 0.11 15.91
N CYS A 9 13.40 -0.44 15.90
CA CYS A 9 12.69 -0.73 14.68
C CYS A 9 12.24 0.62 14.11
N LEU A 10 13.12 1.29 13.38
CA LEU A 10 12.81 2.53 12.66
C LEU A 10 11.61 2.25 11.75
N CYS A 11 10.46 2.80 12.11
CA CYS A 11 9.24 2.72 11.32
C CYS A 11 9.36 3.70 10.16
N THR A 12 10.15 3.36 9.15
CA THR A 12 10.42 4.24 8.02
C THR A 12 9.18 4.29 7.12
N VAL A 13 8.57 5.47 7.02
CA VAL A 13 7.55 5.77 6.01
C VAL A 13 8.27 6.17 4.73
N ARG A 14 7.94 5.51 3.62
CA ARG A 14 8.50 5.79 2.30
C ARG A 14 7.49 6.58 1.47
N ARG A 15 7.93 7.71 0.90
CA ARG A 15 7.17 8.42 -0.14
C ARG A 15 7.51 7.82 -1.50
N ILE A 16 6.51 7.40 -2.25
CA ILE A 16 6.70 6.67 -3.52
C ILE A 16 6.40 7.57 -4.72
N SER A 17 5.38 8.41 -4.64
CA SER A 17 5.07 9.38 -5.69
C SER A 17 4.48 10.68 -5.15
N ALA A 18 4.69 11.74 -5.92
CA ALA A 18 4.13 13.08 -5.72
C ALA A 18 3.60 13.63 -7.06
N ALA A 19 3.00 12.76 -7.88
CA ALA A 19 2.51 13.16 -9.19
C ALA A 19 1.19 13.93 -9.05
N ASP A 20 1.10 15.07 -9.74
CA ASP A 20 -0.12 15.83 -9.97
C ASP A 20 -1.02 15.95 -8.73
N GLY A 21 -0.54 16.59 -7.66
CA GLY A 21 -1.38 16.84 -6.48
C GLY A 21 -1.82 15.59 -5.71
N VAL A 22 -1.28 14.39 -6.02
CA VAL A 22 -1.51 13.17 -5.24
C VAL A 22 -0.21 12.73 -4.60
N SER A 23 -0.26 12.44 -3.31
CA SER A 23 0.88 11.88 -2.58
C SER A 23 0.58 10.45 -2.18
N MET A 24 1.56 9.57 -2.40
CA MET A 24 1.50 8.19 -1.98
C MET A 24 2.62 7.89 -0.99
N LEU A 25 2.23 7.34 0.15
CA LEU A 25 3.10 6.90 1.22
C LEU A 25 2.91 5.39 1.41
N SER A 26 3.99 4.63 1.62
CA SER A 26 3.87 3.27 2.15
C SER A 26 4.76 3.05 3.36
N ARG A 27 4.35 2.10 4.17
CA ARG A 27 5.06 1.62 5.35
C ARG A 27 4.95 0.11 5.40
N GLN A 28 6.07 -0.55 5.64
CA GLN A 28 6.09 -1.96 5.97
C GLN A 28 5.84 -2.15 7.48
N LEU A 29 5.00 -3.12 7.81
CA LEU A 29 4.68 -3.58 9.16
C LEU A 29 5.66 -4.69 9.60
N ALA A 30 5.62 -5.06 10.88
CA ALA A 30 6.60 -5.98 11.47
C ALA A 30 6.49 -7.42 10.94
N ASP A 31 5.31 -7.82 10.48
CA ASP A 31 4.96 -9.11 9.86
C ASP A 31 5.31 -9.17 8.36
N GLY A 32 5.71 -8.04 7.77
CA GLY A 32 6.00 -7.94 6.33
C GLY A 32 4.85 -7.40 5.51
N ASP A 33 3.69 -7.17 6.11
CA ASP A 33 2.54 -6.51 5.48
C ASP A 33 2.82 -5.03 5.22
N HIS A 34 1.99 -4.40 4.39
CA HIS A 34 2.18 -3.01 4.01
C HIS A 34 0.93 -2.19 4.24
N VAL A 35 1.11 -0.97 4.73
CA VAL A 35 0.08 0.06 4.75
C VAL A 35 0.44 1.11 3.71
N ILE A 36 -0.51 1.44 2.85
CA ILE A 36 -0.37 2.44 1.79
C ILE A 36 -1.41 3.54 2.04
N ALA A 37 -0.95 4.78 2.12
CA ALA A 37 -1.81 5.95 2.16
C ALA A 37 -1.75 6.68 0.83
N LEU A 38 -2.91 6.86 0.21
CA LEU A 38 -3.12 7.68 -0.98
C LEU A 38 -3.80 8.97 -0.53
N LEU A 39 -3.19 10.12 -0.81
CA LEU A 39 -3.65 11.44 -0.38
C LEU A 39 -3.91 12.31 -1.60
N ASN A 40 -5.13 12.79 -1.75
CA ASN A 40 -5.51 13.69 -2.83
C ASN A 40 -5.48 15.14 -2.33
N TRP A 41 -4.53 15.95 -2.81
CA TRP A 41 -4.43 17.38 -2.51
C TRP A 41 -5.11 18.26 -3.57
N ARG A 42 -5.76 17.65 -4.57
CA ARG A 42 -6.49 18.39 -5.59
C ARG A 42 -7.80 18.92 -5.04
N SER A 43 -8.32 19.95 -5.69
CA SER A 43 -9.65 20.51 -5.46
C SER A 43 -10.78 19.70 -6.12
N GLU A 44 -10.47 18.54 -6.70
CA GLU A 44 -11.43 17.67 -7.39
C GLU A 44 -11.16 16.20 -7.04
N PRO A 45 -12.17 15.31 -7.13
CA PRO A 45 -11.97 13.88 -6.98
C PRO A 45 -11.00 13.32 -8.02
N PHE A 46 -10.24 12.30 -7.63
CA PHE A 46 -9.26 11.65 -8.50
C PHE A 46 -9.33 10.14 -8.38
N SER A 47 -9.18 9.41 -9.48
CA SER A 47 -9.18 7.95 -9.47
C SER A 47 -7.83 7.39 -9.91
N ILE A 48 -7.28 6.51 -9.09
CA ILE A 48 -6.03 5.79 -9.38
C ILE A 48 -6.39 4.37 -9.79
N LYS A 49 -5.81 3.93 -10.90
CA LYS A 49 -5.83 2.53 -11.31
C LYS A 49 -4.53 1.87 -10.84
N ALA A 50 -4.66 0.67 -10.31
CA ALA A 50 -3.55 -0.08 -9.75
C ALA A 50 -3.69 -1.57 -10.11
N SER A 51 -2.76 -2.04 -10.93
CA SER A 51 -2.53 -3.45 -11.20
C SER A 51 -1.77 -4.12 -10.06
N HIS A 52 -1.74 -5.45 -10.05
CA HIS A 52 -0.92 -6.23 -9.12
C HIS A 52 0.54 -5.75 -9.09
N THR A 53 1.15 -5.59 -10.27
CA THR A 53 2.53 -5.08 -10.43
C THR A 53 2.72 -3.68 -9.84
N GLU A 54 1.76 -2.76 -10.03
CA GLU A 54 1.86 -1.41 -9.46
C GLU A 54 1.81 -1.45 -7.93
N ILE A 55 0.91 -2.25 -7.35
CA ILE A 55 0.82 -2.40 -5.89
C ILE A 55 2.09 -3.03 -5.31
N MET A 56 2.68 -4.02 -6.00
CA MET A 56 3.99 -4.57 -5.63
C MET A 56 5.09 -3.51 -5.63
N ASN A 57 5.13 -2.65 -6.66
CA ASN A 57 6.09 -1.56 -6.73
C ASN A 57 5.90 -0.58 -5.56
N TRP A 58 4.66 -0.28 -5.19
CA TRP A 58 4.34 0.55 -4.02
C TRP A 58 4.83 -0.09 -2.72
N CYS A 59 4.76 -1.41 -2.63
CA CYS A 59 5.28 -2.18 -1.49
C CYS A 59 6.79 -2.48 -1.59
N ASN A 60 7.49 -2.06 -2.66
CA ASN A 60 8.89 -2.39 -2.89
C ASN A 60 9.20 -3.89 -3.00
N LEU A 61 8.22 -4.70 -3.44
CA LEU A 61 8.37 -6.14 -3.53
C LEU A 61 9.10 -6.50 -4.82
N GLN A 62 10.22 -7.23 -4.69
CA GLN A 62 11.04 -7.62 -5.84
C GLN A 62 10.56 -8.89 -6.55
N LYS A 63 9.66 -9.64 -5.92
CA LYS A 63 9.13 -10.91 -6.45
C LYS A 63 7.61 -10.87 -6.49
N PRO A 64 6.99 -11.42 -7.55
CA PRO A 64 5.56 -11.65 -7.59
C PRO A 64 5.11 -12.49 -6.39
N VAL A 65 4.21 -11.94 -5.58
CA VAL A 65 3.60 -12.61 -4.43
C VAL A 65 2.09 -12.35 -4.45
N PRO A 66 1.25 -13.34 -4.09
CA PRO A 66 -0.17 -13.08 -3.93
C PRO A 66 -0.40 -12.26 -2.65
N PHE A 67 -1.37 -11.36 -2.69
CA PHE A 67 -1.71 -10.55 -1.54
C PHE A 67 -3.20 -10.22 -1.49
N LYS A 68 -3.68 -9.93 -0.29
CA LYS A 68 -5.00 -9.37 -0.04
C LYS A 68 -4.87 -7.87 0.20
N ILE A 69 -5.87 -7.13 -0.24
CA ILE A 69 -5.98 -5.71 -0.02
C ILE A 69 -7.28 -5.45 0.73
N SER A 70 -7.18 -4.75 1.83
CA SER A 70 -8.32 -4.17 2.53
C SER A 70 -8.21 -2.65 2.49
N GLN A 71 -9.35 -1.98 2.32
CA GLN A 71 -9.42 -0.54 2.44
C GLN A 71 -9.98 -0.20 3.81
N ALA A 72 -9.33 0.72 4.53
CA ALA A 72 -9.82 1.15 5.82
C ALA A 72 -11.22 1.78 5.67
N TRP A 73 -12.05 1.60 6.70
CA TRP A 73 -13.45 2.06 6.74
C TRP A 73 -14.39 1.40 5.72
N GLU A 74 -13.90 0.45 4.93
CA GLU A 74 -14.72 -0.41 4.08
C GLU A 74 -14.70 -1.86 4.59
N THR A 75 -15.81 -2.58 4.41
CA THR A 75 -15.91 -4.00 4.75
C THR A 75 -15.40 -4.92 3.63
N GLN A 76 -15.12 -4.36 2.45
CA GLN A 76 -14.73 -5.14 1.28
C GLN A 76 -13.22 -5.41 1.26
N GLN A 77 -12.85 -6.70 1.28
CA GLN A 77 -11.50 -7.16 1.02
C GLN A 77 -11.39 -7.70 -0.40
N ARG A 78 -10.27 -7.44 -1.08
CA ARG A 78 -10.00 -7.89 -2.45
C ARG A 78 -8.71 -8.71 -2.45
N ARG A 79 -8.73 -9.91 -3.04
CA ARG A 79 -7.54 -10.76 -3.15
C ARG A 79 -7.02 -10.70 -4.59
N LEU A 80 -5.73 -10.43 -4.76
CA LEU A 80 -5.05 -10.49 -6.05
C LEU A 80 -4.05 -11.66 -6.05
N ALA A 81 -4.19 -12.55 -7.02
CA ALA A 81 -3.26 -13.64 -7.23
C ALA A 81 -1.99 -13.17 -7.96
N LYS A 82 -0.92 -13.97 -7.89
CA LYS A 82 0.42 -13.66 -8.40
C LYS A 82 0.49 -13.32 -9.90
N ASP A 83 -0.39 -13.90 -10.70
CA ASP A 83 -0.49 -13.68 -12.16
C ASP A 83 -1.77 -12.93 -12.56
N ASP A 84 -2.42 -12.27 -11.59
CA ASP A 84 -3.68 -11.60 -11.84
C ASP A 84 -3.47 -10.33 -12.68
N LYS A 85 -4.24 -10.22 -13.77
CA LYS A 85 -4.28 -9.04 -14.64
C LYS A 85 -5.36 -8.06 -14.22
N GLN A 86 -6.08 -8.33 -13.13
CA GLN A 86 -7.08 -7.43 -12.60
C GLN A 86 -6.46 -6.09 -12.22
N THR A 87 -7.11 -5.01 -12.65
CA THR A 87 -6.76 -3.65 -12.26
C THR A 87 -7.81 -3.15 -11.28
N LEU A 88 -7.36 -2.73 -10.10
CA LEU A 88 -8.20 -2.12 -9.09
C LEU A 88 -8.29 -0.61 -9.32
N THR A 89 -9.45 -0.02 -9.08
CA THR A 89 -9.64 1.43 -9.14
C THR A 89 -9.98 1.93 -7.74
N TYR A 90 -9.25 2.95 -7.29
CA TYR A 90 -9.44 3.64 -6.01
C TYR A 90 -9.82 5.09 -6.29
N THR A 91 -11.00 5.52 -5.83
CA THR A 91 -11.47 6.88 -5.99
C THR A 91 -11.20 7.67 -4.72
N LEU A 92 -10.35 8.68 -4.81
CA LEU A 92 -10.08 9.63 -3.75
C LEU A 92 -10.99 10.83 -3.91
N GLN A 93 -11.71 11.18 -2.84
CA GLN A 93 -12.49 12.41 -2.79
C GLN A 93 -11.58 13.64 -2.81
N GLN A 94 -12.14 14.81 -3.09
CA GLN A 94 -11.44 16.10 -2.97
C GLN A 94 -10.85 16.24 -1.56
N LEU A 95 -9.57 16.62 -1.46
CA LEU A 95 -8.85 16.77 -0.19
C LEU A 95 -8.92 15.52 0.72
N GLY A 96 -9.19 14.35 0.13
CA GLY A 96 -9.45 13.10 0.83
C GLY A 96 -8.25 12.15 0.86
N ALA A 97 -8.44 11.07 1.59
CA ALA A 97 -7.45 10.01 1.72
C ALA A 97 -8.09 8.63 1.54
N VAL A 98 -7.32 7.70 0.98
CA VAL A 98 -7.62 6.27 0.99
C VAL A 98 -6.46 5.57 1.68
N LEU A 99 -6.78 4.72 2.65
CA LEU A 99 -5.79 3.91 3.35
C LEU A 99 -6.01 2.45 2.99
N LEU A 100 -4.97 1.80 2.48
CA LEU A 100 -4.97 0.41 2.08
C LEU A 100 -4.04 -0.38 2.99
N GLN A 101 -4.48 -1.55 3.41
CA GLN A 101 -3.63 -2.57 4.03
C GLN A 101 -3.46 -3.72 3.03
N VAL A 102 -2.21 -4.04 2.73
CA VAL A 102 -1.79 -5.11 1.82
C VAL A 102 -1.19 -6.21 2.67
N GLU A 103 -1.91 -7.32 2.76
CA GLU A 103 -1.52 -8.51 3.51
C GLU A 103 -0.89 -9.53 2.56
N LEU A 104 0.36 -9.88 2.79
CA LEU A 104 1.04 -10.87 1.97
C LEU A 104 0.48 -12.26 2.30
N THR A 105 0.18 -13.05 1.28
CA THR A 105 -0.32 -14.41 1.47
C THR A 105 0.68 -15.41 0.92
N ASP A 106 0.73 -16.59 1.52
CA ASP A 106 1.48 -17.70 0.95
C ASP A 106 0.80 -18.23 -0.33
N ASP A 107 1.62 -18.67 -1.28
CA ASP A 107 1.19 -19.50 -2.41
C ASP A 107 0.70 -20.84 -1.81
N LEU A 108 -0.60 -20.94 -1.49
CA LEU A 108 -1.27 -22.20 -1.15
C LEU A 108 -1.36 -23.11 -2.38
#